data_AF-A0A2N5KEN2-F1
#
_entry.id   AF-A0A2N5KEN2-F1
#
_cell.length_a   1.000
_cell.length_b   1.000
_cell.length_c   1.000
_cell.angle_alpha   90.00
_cell.angle_beta   90.00
_cell.angle_gamma   90.00
#
_symmetry.space_group_name_H-M   'P 1'
#
loop_
_entity.id
_entity.type
_entity.pdbx_description
1 polymer ?
#
loop_
_entity_poly.entity_id
_entity_poly.type
_entity_poly.pdbx_seq_one_letter_code
_entity_poly.pdbx_strand_id
1 'polypeptide(L)' 'MEEKRIPRAWIGQDLVLCRTGTEAWELVILKEVNELGIAYAYKSGEVRGRSVFVPWTSVNWMRPPIPEDQEAP' A
#
# COMPACT_ATOMS: atom_id res chain seq x y z
N MET A 1 -23.61 9.76 6.16
CA MET A 1 -22.65 8.63 6.25
C MET A 1 -21.44 9.05 5.46
N GLU A 2 -20.29 9.22 6.09
CA GLU A 2 -19.03 9.39 5.36
C GLU A 2 -18.84 8.14 4.49
N GLU A 3 -19.02 8.27 3.18
CA GLU A 3 -18.40 7.35 2.24
C GLU A 3 -16.93 7.36 2.62
N LYS A 4 -16.43 6.27 3.24
CA LYS A 4 -15.01 6.09 3.54
C LYS A 4 -14.28 6.30 2.23
N ARG A 5 -13.78 7.52 2.01
CA ARG A 5 -13.25 7.93 0.72
C ARG A 5 -12.05 7.05 0.48
N ILE A 6 -12.22 6.15 -0.48
CA ILE A 6 -11.16 5.37 -1.09
C ILE A 6 -9.99 6.34 -1.33
N PRO A 7 -8.77 6.06 -0.82
CA PRO A 7 -7.71 7.08 -0.73
C PRO A 7 -6.99 7.28 -2.07
N ARG A 8 -7.75 7.63 -3.10
CA ARG A 8 -7.25 7.96 -4.45
C ARG A 8 -6.25 9.11 -4.43
N ALA A 9 -6.31 9.98 -3.42
CA ALA A 9 -5.35 11.06 -3.20
C ALA A 9 -3.92 10.57 -2.94
N TRP A 10 -3.73 9.31 -2.55
CA TRP A 10 -2.42 8.72 -2.28
C TRP A 10 -1.81 8.02 -3.50
N ILE A 11 -2.50 7.99 -4.65
CA ILE A 11 -1.97 7.39 -5.87
C ILE A 11 -0.68 8.12 -6.29
N GLY A 12 0.37 7.36 -6.58
CA GLY A 12 1.70 7.86 -6.90
C GLY A 12 2.59 8.15 -5.68
N GLN A 13 2.03 8.08 -4.47
CA GLN A 13 2.76 8.30 -3.21
C GLN A 13 3.25 6.99 -2.60
N ASP A 14 4.19 7.12 -1.68
CA ASP A 14 4.60 6.02 -0.81
C ASP A 14 3.49 5.69 0.19
N LEU A 15 3.33 4.40 0.47
CA LEU A 15 2.45 3.86 1.49
C LEU A 15 3.15 2.79 2.28
N VAL A 16 2.85 2.77 3.57
CA VAL A 16 3.04 1.58 4.39
C VAL A 16 1.80 0.72 4.22
N LEU A 17 2.00 -0.50 3.75
CA LEU A 17 0.94 -1.49 3.54
C LEU A 17 1.15 -2.68 4.47
N CYS A 18 0.12 -3.02 5.23
CA CYS A 18 0.05 -4.27 5.98
C CYS A 18 -1.06 -5.14 5.38
N ARG A 19 -0.70 -6.37 5.01
CA ARG A 19 -1.64 -7.34 4.44
C ARG A 19 -2.27 -8.22 5.53
N THR A 20 -3.46 -8.71 5.27
CA THR A 20 -4.11 -9.70 6.14
C THR A 20 -3.25 -10.96 6.24
N GLY A 21 -3.01 -11.44 7.46
CA GLY A 21 -2.24 -12.67 7.71
C GLY A 21 -0.72 -12.50 7.72
N THR A 22 -0.20 -11.27 7.64
CA THR A 22 1.22 -10.96 7.91
C THR A 22 1.33 -9.99 9.07
N GLU A 23 2.36 -10.18 9.91
CA GLU A 23 2.74 -9.23 10.95
C GLU A 23 3.68 -8.13 10.43
N ALA A 24 4.32 -8.38 9.28
CA ALA A 24 5.19 -7.42 8.61
C ALA A 24 4.40 -6.46 7.73
N TRP A 25 4.85 -5.21 7.70
CA TRP A 25 4.40 -4.17 6.77
C TRP A 25 5.47 -3.90 5.72
N GLU A 26 5.06 -3.36 4.58
CA GLU A 26 5.93 -3.10 3.43
C GLU A 26 5.80 -1.63 2.98
N LEU A 27 6.93 -0.99 2.64
CA LEU A 27 6.93 0.33 2.02
C LEU A 27 6.82 0.21 0.49
N VAL A 28 5.71 0.68 -0.06
CA VAL A 28 5.34 0.49 -1.47
C VAL A 28 4.90 1.81 -2.10
N ILE A 29 4.88 1.88 -3.43
CA ILE A 29 4.29 3.01 -4.16
C ILE A 29 2.90 2.62 -4.63
N LEU A 30 1.88 3.37 -4.21
CA LEU A 30 0.52 3.14 -4.69
C LEU A 30 0.41 3.52 -6.17
N LYS A 31 -0.13 2.63 -6.99
CA LYS A 31 -0.30 2.83 -8.45
C LYS A 31 -1.75 3.02 -8.84
N GLU A 32 -2.65 2.28 -8.21
CA GLU A 32 -4.07 2.36 -8.52
C GLU A 32 -4.89 2.05 -7.28
N VAL A 33 -6.08 2.64 -7.21
CA VAL A 33 -7.09 2.29 -6.24
C VAL A 33 -8.45 2.25 -6.94
N ASN A 34 -9.14 1.12 -6.83
CA ASN A 34 -10.46 0.92 -7.40
C ASN A 34 -11.39 0.22 -6.40
N GLU A 35 -12.59 -0.12 -6.83
CA GLU A 35 -13.61 -0.74 -5.96
C GLU A 35 -13.23 -2.16 -5.51
N LEU A 36 -12.35 -2.84 -6.27
CA LEU A 36 -11.93 -4.21 -5.99
C LEU A 36 -10.72 -4.26 -5.06
N GLY A 37 -9.83 -3.26 -5.12
CA GLY A 37 -8.61 -3.23 -4.32
C GLY A 37 -7.63 -2.14 -4.70
N ILE A 38 -6.36 -2.46 -4.48
CA ILE A 38 -5.22 -1.57 -4.78
C ILE A 38 -4.20 -2.28 -5.67
N ALA A 39 -3.53 -1.50 -6.51
CA ALA A 39 -2.28 -1.91 -7.12
C ALA A 39 -1.12 -1.09 -6.53
N TYR A 40 -0.03 -1.76 -6.18
CA TYR A 40 1.17 -1.11 -5.67
C TYR A 40 2.43 -1.67 -6.33
N ALA A 41 3.54 -0.94 -6.23
CA ALA A 41 4.84 -1.41 -6.70
C ALA A 41 5.89 -1.34 -5.58
N TYR A 42 6.74 -2.36 -5.52
CA TYR A 42 7.86 -2.40 -4.58
C TYR A 42 8.92 -1.35 -4.91
N LYS A 43 9.43 -0.65 -3.89
CA LYS A 43 10.50 0.35 -4.06
C LYS A 43 11.89 -0.29 -4.22
N SER A 44 12.10 -1.45 -3.62
CA SER A 44 13.37 -2.16 -3.53
C SER A 44 13.17 -3.67 -3.68
N GLY A 45 14.28 -4.41 -3.83
CA GLY A 45 14.27 -5.87 -4.02
C GLY A 45 14.16 -6.30 -5.49
N GLU A 46 14.19 -7.62 -5.72
CA GLU A 46 14.17 -8.24 -7.07
C GLU A 46 12.88 -7.93 -7.85
N VAL A 47 11.81 -7.58 -7.15
CA VAL A 47 10.49 -7.26 -7.70
C VAL A 47 10.26 -5.77 -7.92
N ARG A 48 11.31 -4.94 -7.76
CA ARG A 48 11.22 -3.49 -7.98
C ARG A 48 10.62 -3.17 -9.35
N GLY A 49 9.62 -2.30 -9.36
CA GLY A 49 8.93 -1.87 -10.59
C GLY A 49 7.86 -2.82 -11.11
N ARG A 50 7.69 -4.02 -10.53
CA ARG A 50 6.51 -4.86 -10.79
C ARG A 50 5.32 -4.36 -9.97
N SER A 51 4.20 -4.18 -10.66
CA SER A 51 2.92 -3.87 -10.02
C SER A 51 2.26 -5.14 -9.51
N VAL A 52 1.81 -5.13 -8.27
CA VAL A 52 1.03 -6.19 -7.64
C VAL A 52 -0.34 -5.64 -7.31
N PHE A 53 -1.39 -6.34 -7.75
CA PHE A 53 -2.77 -6.05 -7.36
C PHE A 53 -3.17 -6.94 -6.18
N VAL A 54 -3.81 -6.34 -5.17
CA VAL A 54 -4.41 -7.07 -4.05
C VAL A 54 -5.84 -6.60 -3.81
N PRO A 55 -6.78 -7.52 -3.53
CA PRO A 55 -8.15 -7.14 -3.21
C PRO A 55 -8.23 -6.50 -1.82
N TRP A 56 -9.25 -5.69 -1.58
CA TRP A 56 -9.45 -5.03 -0.27
C TRP A 56 -9.48 -6.00 0.91
N THR A 57 -10.00 -7.22 0.71
CA THR A 57 -10.03 -8.28 1.73
C THR A 57 -8.65 -8.75 2.18
N SER A 58 -7.61 -8.50 1.37
CA SER A 58 -6.21 -8.82 1.66
C SER A 58 -5.45 -7.64 2.29
N VAL A 59 -6.07 -6.47 2.41
CA VAL A 59 -5.49 -5.29 3.06
C VAL A 59 -5.97 -5.25 4.50
N ASN A 60 -5.05 -5.33 5.46
CA ASN A 60 -5.37 -5.15 6.87
C ASN A 60 -5.48 -3.65 7.19
N TRP A 61 -4.43 -2.90 6.87
CA TRP A 61 -4.42 -1.44 6.96
C TRP A 61 -3.36 -0.86 6.01
N MET A 62 -3.50 0.42 5.71
CA MET A 62 -2.52 1.20 4.96
C MET A 62 -2.52 2.65 5.44
N ARG A 63 -1.36 3.31 5.36
CA ARG A 63 -1.23 4.75 5.68
C ARG A 63 -0.06 5.38 4.93
N PRO A 64 -0.03 6.71 4.78
CA PRO A 64 1.18 7.42 4.41
C PRO A 64 2.32 7.10 5.39
N PRO A 65 3.58 7.01 4.91
CA PRO A 65 4.72 6.79 5.77
C PRO A 65 4.97 7.98 6.70
N ILE A 66 5.47 7.69 7.88
CA ILE A 66 6.09 8.64 8.80
C ILE A 66 7.62 8.50 8.69
N PRO A 67 8.42 9.49 9.12
CA PRO A 67 9.87 9.44 9.00
C PRO A 67 10.50 8.13 9.50
N GLU A 68 9.97 7.58 10.59
CA GLU A 68 10.44 6.34 11.23
C GLU A 68 10.27 5.10 10.34
N ASP A 69 9.32 5.11 9.39
CA ASP A 69 9.14 3.97 8.46
C ASP A 69 10.25 3.89 7.41
N GLN A 70 10.98 4.98 7.19
CA GLN A 70 12.11 5.01 6.25
C GLN A 70 13.38 4.42 6.85
N GLU A 71 13.39 4.19 8.16
CA GLU A 71 14.50 3.64 8.92
C GLU A 71 14.31 2.15 9.28
N ALA A 72 13.17 1.56 8.93
CA ALA A 72 12.92 0.15 9.20
C ALA A 72 13.85 -0.75 8.34
N PRO A 73 14.36 -1.84 8.93
CA PRO A 73 15.47 -2.65 8.41
C PRO A 73 15.19 -3.42 7.11
#